data_AF-A0A0A2AG83-F1
#
_entry.id   AF-A0A0A2AG83-F1
#
_cell.length_a   1.000
_cell.length_b   1.000
_cell.length_c   1.000
_cell.angle_alpha   90.00
_cell.angle_beta   90.00
_cell.angle_gamma   90.00
#
_symmetry.space_group_name_H-M   'P 1'
#
loop_
_entity.id
_entity.type
_entity.pdbx_description
1 polymer ?
#
loop_
_entity_poly.entity_id
_entity_poly.type
_entity_poly.pdbx_seq_one_letter_code
_entity_poly.pdbx_strand_id
1 'polypeptide(L)'
;MKIFSVFLIFGIIFLAYKKFNSKKPKNFKLNKFKNKLQSTQTNIERIFLREEEKTFSNPNINIYIGIYDDEDNIKRKSNIHRARLSKFKKSKLNDEMIFQDDEQRIYKFNKGNKVYL
;
A
#
# COMPACT_ATOMS: atom_id res chain seq x y z
N MET A 1 18.54 64.47 1.37
CA MET A 1 17.65 63.66 2.25
C MET A 1 16.32 63.27 1.59
N LYS A 2 15.62 64.16 0.87
CA LYS A 2 14.30 63.84 0.25
C LYS A 2 14.33 62.68 -0.76
N ILE A 3 15.37 62.57 -1.59
CA ILE A 3 15.52 61.47 -2.57
C ILE A 3 15.65 60.10 -1.92
N PHE A 4 16.42 60.00 -0.81
CA PHE A 4 16.55 58.75 -0.06
C PHE A 4 15.21 58.32 0.55
N SER A 5 14.43 59.29 1.07
CA SER A 5 13.08 59.04 1.58
C SER A 5 12.13 58.52 0.49
N VAL A 6 12.24 59.02 -0.74
CA VAL A 6 11.44 58.55 -1.88
C VAL A 6 11.78 57.09 -2.23
N PHE A 7 13.06 56.73 -2.28
CA PHE A 7 13.47 55.34 -2.50
C PHE A 7 13.02 54.39 -1.38
N LEU A 8 13.01 54.87 -0.13
CA LEU A 8 12.53 54.10 1.02
C LEU A 8 11.03 53.81 0.91
N ILE A 9 10.23 54.80 0.49
CA ILE A 9 8.79 54.66 0.25
C ILE A 9 8.52 53.67 -0.89
N PHE A 10 9.24 53.78 -2.01
CA PHE A 10 9.11 52.83 -3.12
C PHE A 10 9.52 51.41 -2.72
N GLY A 11 10.56 51.25 -1.90
CA GLY A 11 10.97 49.95 -1.37
C GLY A 11 9.89 49.30 -0.50
N ILE A 12 9.23 50.08 0.37
CA ILE A 12 8.13 49.61 1.21
C ILE A 12 6.92 49.21 0.35
N ILE A 13 6.57 50.02 -0.65
CA ILE A 13 5.47 49.73 -1.59
C ILE A 13 5.75 48.44 -2.37
N PHE A 14 6.99 48.25 -2.84
CA PHE A 14 7.40 47.05 -3.57
C PHE A 14 7.33 45.78 -2.69
N LEU A 15 7.80 45.86 -1.44
CA LEU A 15 7.72 44.75 -0.49
C LEU A 15 6.26 44.41 -0.14
N ALA A 16 5.40 45.41 0.03
CA ALA A 16 3.98 45.22 0.27
C ALA A 16 3.30 44.55 -0.94
N TYR A 17 3.55 45.05 -2.16
CA TYR A 17 3.00 44.49 -3.40
C TYR A 17 3.41 43.02 -3.59
N LYS A 18 4.68 42.69 -3.35
CA LYS A 18 5.19 41.30 -3.41
C LYS A 18 4.49 40.38 -2.40
N LYS A 19 4.16 40.89 -1.21
CA LYS A 19 3.48 40.13 -0.15
C LYS A 19 2.00 39.90 -0.44
N PHE A 20 1.35 40.79 -1.19
CA PHE A 20 -0.05 40.61 -1.62
C PHE A 20 -0.18 39.62 -2.78
N ASN A 21 0.71 39.68 -3.79
CA ASN A 21 0.64 38.79 -4.96
C ASN A 21 1.07 37.34 -4.70
N SER A 22 1.74 37.04 -3.58
CA SER A 22 2.13 35.66 -3.22
C SER A 22 0.98 34.82 -2.65
N LYS A 23 -0.12 35.46 -2.25
CA LYS A 23 -1.32 34.78 -1.75
C LYS A 23 -2.24 34.41 -2.90
N LYS A 24 -1.89 33.39 -3.70
CA LYS A 24 -2.88 32.76 -4.59
C LYS A 24 -4.06 32.29 -3.73
N PRO A 25 -5.32 32.65 -4.04
CA PRO A 25 -6.46 32.13 -3.32
C PRO A 25 -6.49 30.61 -3.52
N LYS A 26 -6.21 29.87 -2.44
CA LYS A 26 -6.28 28.40 -2.46
C LYS A 26 -7.76 28.08 -2.68
N ASN A 27 -8.11 27.48 -3.82
CA ASN A 27 -9.49 27.10 -4.09
C ASN A 27 -9.91 26.02 -3.06
N PHE A 28 -10.55 26.48 -1.99
CA PHE A 28 -10.83 25.69 -0.80
C PHE A 28 -11.65 24.45 -1.11
N LYS A 29 -12.56 24.55 -2.10
CA LYS A 29 -13.38 23.44 -2.59
C LYS A 29 -12.52 22.34 -3.23
N LEU A 30 -11.60 22.70 -4.13
CA LEU A 30 -10.67 21.76 -4.77
C LEU A 30 -9.73 21.10 -3.76
N ASN A 31 -9.21 21.87 -2.80
CA ASN A 31 -8.33 21.34 -1.76
C ASN A 31 -9.07 20.38 -0.83
N LYS A 32 -10.31 20.70 -0.45
CA LYS A 32 -11.18 19.81 0.34
C LYS A 32 -11.49 18.52 -0.41
N PHE A 33 -11.78 18.60 -1.71
CA PHE A 33 -12.01 17.44 -2.57
C PHE A 33 -10.77 16.54 -2.68
N LYS A 34 -9.60 17.12 -2.96
CA LYS A 34 -8.32 16.39 -3.02
C LYS A 34 -8.02 15.68 -1.70
N ASN A 35 -8.15 16.38 -0.58
CA ASN A 35 -7.91 15.81 0.74
C ASN A 35 -8.89 14.66 1.05
N LYS A 36 -10.16 14.79 0.65
CA LYS A 36 -11.14 13.72 0.81
C LYS A 36 -10.74 12.48 0.00
N LEU A 37 -10.38 12.65 -1.28
CA LEU A 37 -9.91 11.53 -2.11
C LEU A 37 -8.68 10.84 -1.52
N GLN A 38 -7.68 11.62 -1.08
CA GLN A 38 -6.47 11.07 -0.45
C GLN A 38 -6.79 10.35 0.87
N SER A 39 -7.73 10.87 1.66
CA SER A 39 -8.17 10.19 2.89
C SER A 39 -8.91 8.89 2.61
N THR A 40 -9.69 8.82 1.52
CA THR A 40 -10.36 7.59 1.08
C THR A 40 -9.34 6.56 0.62
N GLN A 41 -8.37 6.96 -0.21
CA GLN A 41 -7.29 6.09 -0.69
C GLN A 41 -6.49 5.48 0.47
N THR A 42 -6.06 6.31 1.43
CA THR A 42 -5.30 5.82 2.60
C THR A 42 -6.12 4.91 3.52
N ASN A 43 -7.44 5.11 3.60
CA ASN A 43 -8.32 4.20 4.33
C ASN A 43 -8.45 2.86 3.62
N ILE A 44 -8.56 2.86 2.28
CA ILE A 44 -8.60 1.64 1.46
C ILE A 44 -7.28 0.87 1.62
N GLU A 45 -6.13 1.53 1.51
CA GLU A 45 -4.81 0.92 1.73
C GLU A 45 -4.70 0.27 3.12
N ARG A 46 -5.19 0.95 4.17
CA ARG A 46 -5.23 0.37 5.52
C ARG A 46 -6.12 -0.86 5.63
N ILE A 47 -7.19 -0.96 4.86
CA ILE A 47 -8.06 -2.14 4.85
C ILE A 47 -7.32 -3.30 4.18
N PHE A 48 -6.73 -3.07 3.01
CA PHE A 48 -5.94 -4.08 2.29
C PHE A 48 -4.77 -4.61 3.14
N LEU A 49 -4.01 -3.73 3.79
CA LEU A 49 -2.92 -4.15 4.68
C LEU A 49 -3.40 -5.05 5.82
N ARG A 50 -4.55 -4.74 6.44
CA ARG A 50 -5.12 -5.57 7.51
C ARG A 50 -5.57 -6.94 7.01
N GLU A 51 -6.15 -7.00 5.81
CA GLU A 51 -6.53 -8.28 5.19
C GLU A 51 -5.31 -9.12 4.85
N GLU A 52 -4.24 -8.48 4.35
CA GLU A 52 -2.96 -9.15 4.12
C GLU A 52 -2.33 -9.68 5.40
N GLU A 53 -2.31 -8.90 6.48
CA GLU A 53 -1.78 -9.33 7.78
C GLU A 53 -2.54 -10.55 8.33
N LYS A 54 -3.89 -10.52 8.24
CA LYS A 54 -4.74 -11.65 8.63
C LYS A 54 -4.43 -12.89 7.80
N THR A 55 -4.26 -12.71 6.49
CA THR A 55 -3.90 -13.79 5.59
C THR A 55 -2.52 -14.31 5.97
N PHE A 56 -1.49 -13.47 6.00
CA PHE A 56 -0.11 -13.86 6.31
C PHE A 56 0.03 -14.63 7.63
N SER A 57 -0.69 -14.20 8.67
CA SER A 57 -0.60 -14.79 10.03
C SER A 57 -1.26 -16.15 10.20
N ASN A 58 -2.23 -16.52 9.35
CA ASN A 58 -2.96 -17.78 9.49
C ASN A 58 -2.77 -18.70 8.26
N PRO A 59 -2.04 -19.81 8.40
CA PRO A 59 -1.76 -20.71 7.27
C PRO A 59 -2.98 -21.47 6.76
N ASN A 60 -4.08 -21.52 7.51
CA ASN A 60 -5.29 -22.24 7.11
C ASN A 60 -6.23 -21.38 6.23
N ILE A 61 -6.02 -20.06 6.17
CA ILE A 61 -6.78 -19.19 5.27
C ILE A 61 -6.33 -19.46 3.84
N ASN A 62 -7.29 -19.77 2.95
CA ASN A 62 -7.01 -20.09 1.56
C ASN A 62 -6.42 -18.89 0.81
N ILE A 63 -5.32 -19.11 0.10
CA ILE A 63 -4.81 -18.17 -0.91
C ILE A 63 -5.32 -18.66 -2.27
N TYR A 64 -6.17 -17.88 -2.90
CA TYR A 64 -6.70 -18.21 -4.23
C TYR A 64 -5.92 -17.48 -5.32
N ILE A 65 -5.28 -18.23 -6.20
CA ILE A 65 -4.65 -17.72 -7.43
C ILE A 65 -5.60 -18.04 -8.59
N GLY A 66 -6.26 -17.00 -9.09
CA GLY A 66 -7.22 -17.08 -10.17
C GLY A 66 -6.57 -16.94 -11.54
N ILE A 67 -7.29 -17.37 -12.58
CA ILE A 67 -6.85 -17.30 -13.98
C ILE A 67 -6.76 -15.85 -14.48
N TYR A 68 -7.56 -14.96 -13.89
CA TYR A 68 -7.63 -13.54 -14.24
C TYR A 68 -6.80 -12.64 -13.31
N ASP A 69 -6.00 -13.22 -12.40
CA ASP A 69 -5.11 -12.41 -11.57
C ASP A 69 -3.98 -11.82 -12.44
N ASP A 70 -3.66 -10.55 -12.18
CA ASP A 70 -2.47 -9.94 -12.76
C ASP A 70 -1.18 -10.55 -12.17
N GLU A 71 -0.06 -10.34 -12.87
CA GLU A 71 1.24 -10.89 -12.50
C GLU A 71 1.67 -10.45 -11.09
N ASP A 72 1.38 -9.19 -10.72
CA ASP A 72 1.73 -8.63 -9.41
C ASP A 72 0.95 -9.31 -8.27
N ASN A 73 -0.34 -9.56 -8.47
CA ASN A 73 -1.19 -10.28 -7.54
C ASN A 73 -0.79 -11.73 -7.42
N ILE A 74 -0.46 -12.40 -8.53
CA ILE A 74 0.06 -13.77 -8.52
C ILE A 74 1.36 -13.82 -7.72
N LYS A 75 2.29 -12.89 -7.97
CA LYS A 75 3.58 -12.81 -7.28
C LYS A 75 3.40 -12.54 -5.79
N ARG A 76 2.55 -11.60 -5.42
CA ARG A 76 2.22 -11.27 -4.03
C ARG A 76 1.62 -12.47 -3.30
N LYS A 77 0.58 -13.10 -3.86
CA LYS A 77 -0.07 -14.30 -3.30
C LYS A 77 0.92 -15.46 -3.15
N SER A 78 1.78 -15.68 -4.15
CA SER A 78 2.83 -16.70 -4.12
C SER A 78 3.88 -16.42 -3.04
N ASN A 79 4.27 -15.16 -2.84
CA ASN A 79 5.20 -14.78 -1.79
C ASN A 79 4.62 -15.01 -0.39
N ILE A 80 3.35 -14.66 -0.18
CA ILE A 80 2.64 -14.95 1.09
C ILE A 80 2.62 -16.46 1.34
N HIS A 81 2.30 -17.26 0.32
CA HIS A 81 2.31 -18.72 0.42
C HIS A 81 3.68 -19.27 0.83
N ARG A 82 4.75 -18.84 0.15
CA ARG A 82 6.14 -19.24 0.47
C ARG A 82 6.54 -18.84 1.88
N ALA A 83 6.21 -17.64 2.30
CA ALA A 83 6.51 -17.16 3.65
C ALA A 83 5.79 -17.98 4.73
N ARG A 84 4.52 -18.35 4.49
CA ARG A 84 3.76 -19.24 5.38
C ARG A 84 4.35 -20.64 5.44
N LEU A 85 4.75 -21.23 4.31
CA LEU A 85 5.42 -22.52 4.29
C LEU A 85 6.72 -22.49 5.10
N SER A 86 7.54 -21.45 4.93
CA SER A 86 8.78 -21.29 5.68
C SER A 86 8.53 -21.16 7.20
N LYS A 87 7.54 -20.35 7.60
CA LYS A 87 7.24 -20.05 9.01
C LYS A 87 6.46 -21.15 9.73
N PHE A 88 5.43 -21.69 9.10
CA PHE A 88 4.46 -22.61 9.72
C PHE A 88 4.56 -24.04 9.21
N LYS A 89 5.42 -24.31 8.22
CA LYS A 89 5.54 -25.61 7.53
C LYS A 89 4.28 -26.08 6.80
N LYS A 90 3.29 -25.20 6.66
CA LYS A 90 2.03 -25.44 5.96
C LYS A 90 1.40 -24.16 5.44
N SER A 91 0.64 -24.26 4.36
CA SER A 91 -0.23 -23.19 3.87
C SER A 91 -1.33 -23.77 2.98
N LYS A 92 -2.53 -23.20 3.09
CA LYS A 92 -3.63 -23.47 2.17
C LYS A 92 -3.48 -22.64 0.88
N LEU A 93 -3.53 -23.28 -0.27
CA LEU A 93 -3.43 -22.67 -1.61
C LEU A 93 -4.44 -23.35 -2.53
N ASN A 94 -5.29 -22.57 -3.21
CA ASN A 94 -6.34 -23.07 -4.11
C ASN A 94 -7.16 -24.22 -3.49
N ASP A 95 -7.52 -24.04 -2.22
CA ASP A 95 -8.25 -24.99 -1.37
C ASP A 95 -7.52 -26.29 -0.99
N GLU A 96 -6.30 -26.48 -1.46
CA GLU A 96 -5.43 -27.58 -1.05
C GLU A 96 -4.51 -27.17 0.09
N MET A 97 -4.35 -28.06 1.08
CA MET A 97 -3.34 -27.89 2.12
C MET A 97 -1.99 -28.41 1.61
N ILE A 98 -1.02 -27.51 1.53
CA ILE A 98 0.36 -27.80 1.15
C ILE A 98 1.23 -27.73 2.40
N PHE A 99 2.20 -28.63 2.48
CA PHE A 99 3.12 -28.77 3.59
C PHE A 99 4.56 -28.74 3.10
N GLN A 100 5.47 -28.34 3.98
CA GLN A 100 6.90 -28.35 3.75
C GLN A 100 7.57 -29.17 4.86
N ASP A 101 8.46 -30.09 4.48
CA ASP A 101 9.26 -30.84 5.45
C ASP A 101 10.54 -30.08 5.86
N ASP A 102 11.37 -30.71 6.68
CA ASP A 102 12.62 -30.12 7.17
C ASP A 102 13.71 -30.04 6.08
N GLU A 103 13.62 -30.90 5.08
CA GLU A 103 14.46 -30.89 3.86
C GLU A 103 13.93 -29.90 2.80
N GLN A 104 12.96 -29.06 3.17
CA GLN A 104 12.31 -28.08 2.30
C GLN A 104 11.49 -28.67 1.13
N ARG A 105 11.25 -29.98 1.10
CA ARG A 105 10.42 -30.63 0.09
C ARG A 105 8.95 -30.33 0.35
N ILE A 106 8.23 -30.12 -0.74
CA ILE A 106 6.81 -29.77 -0.71
C ILE A 106 5.98 -31.04 -0.90
N TYR A 107 4.91 -31.17 -0.12
CA TYR A 107 4.02 -32.31 -0.22
C TYR A 107 2.57 -31.92 0.11
N LYS A 108 1.64 -32.74 -0.34
CA LYS A 108 0.23 -32.70 0.05
C LYS A 108 -0.28 -34.07 0.47
N PHE A 109 -1.39 -34.08 1.21
CA PHE A 109 -2.10 -35.32 1.49
C PHE A 109 -3.17 -35.55 0.44
N ASN A 110 -3.09 -36.68 -0.26
CA ASN A 110 -4.14 -37.13 -1.18
C ASN A 110 -4.76 -38.41 -0.62
N LYS A 111 -6.04 -38.36 -0.24
CA LYS A 111 -6.76 -39.49 0.38
C LYS A 111 -5.99 -40.15 1.55
N GLY A 112 -5.32 -39.34 2.37
CA GLY A 112 -4.52 -39.79 3.51
C GLY A 112 -3.07 -40.16 3.20
N ASN A 113 -2.68 -40.29 1.93
CA ASN A 113 -1.32 -40.60 1.53
C ASN A 113 -0.50 -39.32 1.31
N LYS A 114 0.73 -39.30 1.81
CA LYS A 114 1.70 -38.22 1.57
C LYS A 114 2.21 -38.32 0.13
N VAL A 115 1.97 -37.29 -0.67
CA VAL A 115 2.44 -37.17 -2.06
C VAL A 115 3.31 -35.94 -2.18
N TYR A 116 4.57 -36.12 -2.57
CA TYR A 116 5.49 -35.01 -2.85
C TYR A 116 5.12 -34.35 -4.19
N LEU A 117 5.29 -33.03 -4.26
CA LEU A 117 4.96 -32.19 -5.40
C LEU A 117 6.23 -31.73 -6.13
#